data_AF-A0A2T0FI96-F1
#
_entry.id   AF-A0A2T0FI96-F1
#
_cell.length_a   1.000
_cell.length_b   1.000
_cell.length_c   1.000
_cell.angle_alpha   90.00
_cell.angle_beta   90.00
_cell.angle_gamma   90.00
#
_symmetry.space_group_name_H-M   'P 1'
#
loop_
_entity.id
_entity.type
_entity.pdbx_description
1 polymer ?
#
loop_
_entity_poly.entity_id
_entity_poly.type
_entity_poly.pdbx_seq_one_letter_code
_entity_poly.pdbx_strand_id
1 'polypeptide(L)'
;MIRHPQLGFLVTMQKRLDNERFLSTLAVLLKTSSEQGSVYLEQKRLIKTGPDTVIDATDAPYPLLFRATDGAKTKAKRVKISTIVSPKDLDQFWQNYTDALKSGMAGLRRKDKKKQRK
;
A
#
# COMPACT_ATOMS: atom_id res chain seq x y z
N MET A 1 -12.94 21.06 -29.26
CA MET A 1 -13.18 20.07 -28.18
C MET A 1 -11.88 19.33 -27.90
N ILE A 2 -11.14 19.72 -26.87
CA ILE A 2 -9.88 19.09 -26.50
C ILE A 2 -10.21 17.90 -25.61
N ARG A 3 -10.13 16.68 -26.17
CA ARG A 3 -10.26 15.45 -25.38
C ARG A 3 -9.05 15.34 -24.45
N HIS A 4 -9.32 15.36 -23.16
CA HIS A 4 -8.34 15.07 -22.11
C HIS A 4 -7.63 13.75 -22.42
N PRO A 5 -6.30 13.67 -22.34
CA PRO A 5 -5.61 12.40 -22.36
C PRO A 5 -5.94 11.68 -21.05
N GLN A 6 -6.70 10.60 -21.15
CA GLN A 6 -6.90 9.66 -20.07
C GLN A 6 -5.51 9.26 -19.57
N LEU A 7 -5.24 9.57 -18.30
CA LEU A 7 -4.01 9.24 -17.60
C LEU A 7 -3.94 7.70 -17.53
N GLY A 8 -3.49 7.08 -18.62
CA GLY A 8 -3.23 5.66 -18.71
C GLY A 8 -2.36 5.31 -17.52
N PHE A 9 -2.87 4.40 -16.70
CA PHE A 9 -2.24 3.94 -15.48
C PHE A 9 -0.89 3.34 -15.88
N LEU A 10 0.14 4.19 -15.87
CA LEU A 10 1.50 3.81 -16.20
C LEU A 10 1.83 2.68 -15.23
N VAL A 11 1.94 1.46 -15.76
CA VAL A 11 2.52 0.31 -15.05
C VAL A 11 3.98 0.70 -14.82
N THR A 12 4.17 1.48 -13.77
CA THR A 12 5.47 1.90 -13.29
C THR A 12 6.19 0.62 -12.92
N MET A 13 7.39 0.39 -13.47
CA MET A 13 8.26 -0.69 -13.05
C MET A 13 8.40 -0.63 -11.53
N GLN A 14 7.65 -1.48 -10.85
CA GLN A 14 7.57 -1.58 -9.41
C GLN A 14 7.89 -3.02 -9.09
N LYS A 15 8.87 -3.25 -8.21
CA LYS A 15 9.28 -4.61 -7.87
C LYS A 15 8.09 -5.33 -7.25
N ARG A 16 7.66 -6.43 -7.89
CA ARG A 16 6.62 -7.32 -7.34
C ARG A 16 7.29 -8.32 -6.42
N LEU A 17 6.80 -8.40 -5.19
CA LEU A 17 7.27 -9.28 -4.15
C LEU A 17 6.14 -10.22 -3.74
N ASP A 18 6.49 -11.37 -3.18
CA ASP A 18 5.56 -12.16 -2.37
C ASP A 18 5.19 -11.42 -1.09
N ASN A 19 4.15 -11.92 -0.41
CA ASN A 19 3.56 -11.27 0.76
C ASN A 19 4.58 -11.10 1.91
N GLU A 20 5.39 -12.11 2.19
CA GLU A 20 6.34 -12.08 3.31
C GLU A 20 7.49 -11.09 3.05
N ARG A 21 8.03 -11.10 1.84
CA ARG A 21 9.08 -10.16 1.43
C ARG A 21 8.56 -8.73 1.36
N PHE A 22 7.31 -8.53 0.94
CA PHE A 22 6.67 -7.21 0.98
C PHE A 22 6.60 -6.68 2.40
N LEU A 23 6.08 -7.47 3.35
CA LEU A 23 5.91 -7.07 4.75
C LEU A 23 7.26 -6.81 5.44
N SER A 24 8.25 -7.67 5.20
CA SER A 24 9.60 -7.49 5.74
C SER A 24 10.24 -6.20 5.22
N THR A 25 10.11 -5.93 3.91
CA THR A 25 10.65 -4.70 3.30
C THR A 25 9.90 -3.46 3.79
N LEU A 26 8.57 -3.56 3.97
CA LEU A 26 7.75 -2.48 4.53
C LEU A 26 8.18 -2.13 5.95
N ALA A 27 8.43 -3.13 6.80
CA ALA A 27 8.91 -2.91 8.16
C ALA A 27 10.26 -2.16 8.17
N VAL A 28 11.19 -2.55 7.30
CA VAL A 28 12.47 -1.83 7.12
C VAL A 28 12.21 -0.40 6.67
N LEU A 29 11.34 -0.20 5.68
CA LEU A 29 11.02 1.12 5.13
C LEU A 29 10.47 2.06 6.21
N LEU A 30 9.47 1.61 6.98
CA LEU A 30 8.88 2.37 8.08
C LEU A 30 9.92 2.72 9.15
N LYS A 31 10.79 1.78 9.51
CA LYS A 31 11.87 2.03 10.46
C LYS A 31 12.85 3.07 9.93
N THR A 32 13.27 2.97 8.67
CA THR A 32 14.23 3.91 8.07
C THR A 32 13.66 5.30 7.87
N SER A 33 12.34 5.43 7.67
CA SER A 33 11.67 6.72 7.52
C SER A 33 11.21 7.36 8.84
N SER A 34 11.57 6.77 9.99
CA SER A 34 11.15 7.27 11.31
C SER A 34 11.83 8.60 11.68
N GLU A 35 13.06 8.82 11.23
CA GLU A 35 13.81 10.06 11.46
C GLU A 35 13.54 11.09 10.37
N GLN A 36 13.48 10.65 9.11
CA GLN A 36 13.27 11.54 7.97
C GLN A 36 12.53 10.83 6.82
N GLY A 37 11.60 11.57 6.21
CA GLY A 37 10.90 11.15 5.01
C GLY A 37 9.46 10.74 5.27
N SER A 38 8.85 10.08 4.31
CA SER A 38 7.46 9.63 4.39
C SER A 38 7.31 8.33 3.65
N VAL A 39 6.53 7.41 4.21
CA VAL A 39 6.15 6.17 3.53
C VAL A 39 4.74 6.33 3.00
N TYR A 40 4.58 6.16 1.70
CA TYR A 40 3.29 6.18 1.03
C TYR A 40 2.80 4.76 0.80
N LEU A 41 1.58 4.48 1.24
CA LEU A 41 0.92 3.18 1.11
C LEU A 41 -0.32 3.33 0.24
N GLU A 42 -0.50 2.42 -0.72
CA GLU A 42 -1.73 2.32 -1.50
C GLU A 42 -2.30 0.90 -1.41
N GLN A 43 -3.62 0.80 -1.28
CA GLN A 43 -4.39 -0.44 -1.42
C GLN A 43 -5.45 -0.21 -2.49
N LYS A 44 -5.47 -1.06 -3.53
CA LYS A 44 -6.43 -0.96 -4.64
C LYS A 44 -6.94 -2.36 -5.02
N ARG A 45 -8.21 -2.48 -5.42
CA ARG A 45 -8.69 -3.68 -6.11
C ARG A 45 -7.85 -3.92 -7.35
N LEU A 46 -7.31 -5.13 -7.51
CA LEU A 46 -6.61 -5.50 -8.72
C LEU A 46 -7.63 -5.87 -9.80
N ILE A 47 -7.86 -4.93 -10.71
CA ILE A 47 -8.74 -5.12 -11.87
C ILE A 47 -7.85 -5.59 -13.03
N LYS A 48 -8.20 -6.71 -13.67
CA LYS A 48 -7.59 -7.14 -14.93
C LYS A 48 -8.32 -6.42 -16.07
N THR A 49 -7.70 -5.40 -16.67
CA THR A 49 -8.22 -4.74 -17.88
C THR A 49 -7.77 -5.51 -19.12
N GLY A 50 -8.68 -6.25 -19.74
CA GLY A 50 -8.58 -6.74 -21.12
C GLY A 50 -9.50 -5.94 -22.06
N PRO A 51 -9.34 -6.07 -23.39
CA PRO A 51 -10.11 -5.31 -24.37
C PRO A 51 -11.63 -5.50 -24.29
N ASP A 52 -12.11 -6.61 -23.70
CA ASP A 52 -13.55 -6.94 -23.59
C ASP A 52 -14.05 -7.12 -22.15
N THR A 53 -13.27 -6.77 -21.14
CA THR A 53 -13.75 -6.89 -19.74
C THR A 53 -14.63 -5.72 -19.38
N VAL A 54 -15.94 -5.94 -19.52
CA VAL A 54 -16.97 -5.22 -18.76
C VAL A 54 -16.50 -5.17 -17.31
N ILE A 55 -16.52 -3.97 -16.72
CA ILE A 55 -16.13 -3.74 -15.34
C ILE A 55 -17.14 -4.51 -14.49
N ASP A 56 -16.81 -5.76 -14.18
CA ASP A 56 -17.63 -6.56 -13.29
C ASP A 56 -17.45 -5.97 -11.88
N ALA A 57 -18.32 -5.00 -11.61
CA ALA A 57 -18.86 -4.71 -10.29
C ALA A 57 -19.66 -5.91 -9.76
N THR A 58 -19.13 -7.12 -9.94
CA THR A 58 -19.61 -8.32 -9.28
C THR A 58 -19.08 -8.28 -7.85
N ASP A 59 -19.95 -8.64 -6.90
CA ASP A 59 -19.62 -8.87 -5.49
C ASP A 59 -18.70 -10.09 -5.27
N ALA A 60 -18.08 -10.61 -6.34
CA ALA A 60 -17.17 -11.73 -6.28
C ALA A 60 -15.86 -11.34 -5.56
N PRO A 61 -15.28 -12.25 -4.75
CA PRO A 61 -13.99 -12.01 -4.09
C PRO A 61 -12.90 -11.65 -5.10
N TYR A 62 -12.16 -10.58 -4.82
CA TYR A 62 -11.14 -10.05 -5.72
C TYR A 62 -9.79 -9.87 -5.03
N PRO A 63 -8.68 -10.07 -5.75
CA PRO A 63 -7.36 -9.79 -5.20
C PRO A 63 -7.14 -8.29 -4.98
N LEU A 64 -6.34 -7.97 -3.96
CA LEU A 64 -5.94 -6.61 -3.62
C LEU A 64 -4.48 -6.38 -3.99
N LEU A 65 -4.21 -5.22 -4.60
CA LEU A 65 -2.87 -4.72 -4.86
C LEU A 65 -2.45 -3.77 -3.74
N PHE A 66 -1.39 -4.14 -3.04
CA PHE A 66 -0.73 -3.28 -2.05
C PHE A 66 0.56 -2.69 -2.63
N ARG A 67 0.83 -1.44 -2.32
CA ARG A 67 2.03 -0.70 -2.76
C ARG A 67 2.62 0.09 -1.60
N ALA A 68 3.95 0.14 -1.54
CA ALA A 68 4.68 1.00 -0.62
C ALA A 68 5.84 1.73 -1.34
N THR A 69 6.12 2.97 -0.94
CA THR A 69 7.26 3.75 -1.43
C THR A 69 7.73 4.81 -0.42
N ASP A 70 9.03 5.11 -0.43
CA ASP A 70 9.66 6.19 0.36
C ASP A 70 9.45 7.61 -0.24
N GLY A 71 8.83 7.70 -1.41
CA GLY A 71 8.60 8.97 -2.10
C GLY A 71 9.88 9.68 -2.55
N ALA A 72 11.04 9.00 -2.63
CA ALA A 72 12.29 9.66 -2.98
C ALA A 72 12.21 10.35 -4.36
N LYS A 73 12.70 11.59 -4.45
CA LYS A 73 12.58 12.42 -5.66
C LYS A 73 13.18 11.74 -6.89
N THR A 74 14.37 11.15 -6.75
CA THR A 74 15.08 10.49 -7.85
C THR A 74 14.65 9.04 -8.00
N LYS A 75 14.36 8.59 -9.25
CA LYS A 75 13.90 7.22 -9.52
C LYS A 75 14.92 6.16 -9.09
N ALA A 76 16.22 6.43 -9.25
CA ALA A 76 17.29 5.48 -8.93
C ALA A 76 17.40 5.15 -7.43
N LYS A 77 17.00 6.08 -6.55
CA LYS A 77 17.05 5.90 -5.09
C LYS A 77 15.70 5.51 -4.49
N ARG A 78 14.62 5.57 -5.29
CA ARG A 78 13.26 5.39 -4.81
C ARG A 78 12.96 3.92 -4.62
N VAL A 79 12.69 3.54 -3.37
CA VAL A 79 12.14 2.22 -3.09
C VAL A 79 10.67 2.23 -3.49
N LYS A 80 10.29 1.31 -4.39
CA LYS A 80 8.89 1.09 -4.79
C LYS A 80 8.61 -0.42 -4.87
N ILE A 81 7.82 -0.92 -3.92
CA ILE A 81 7.51 -2.36 -3.79
C ILE A 81 6.01 -2.59 -3.84
N SER A 82 5.59 -3.71 -4.42
CA SER A 82 4.17 -4.11 -4.46
C SER A 82 3.99 -5.59 -4.21
N THR A 83 2.82 -5.96 -3.72
CA THR A 83 2.38 -7.35 -3.66
C THR A 83 0.89 -7.46 -4.01
N ILE A 84 0.47 -8.66 -4.41
CA ILE A 84 -0.93 -8.98 -4.68
C ILE A 84 -1.37 -10.01 -3.65
N VAL A 85 -2.45 -9.70 -2.95
CA VAL A 85 -3.02 -10.55 -1.91
C VAL A 85 -4.32 -11.14 -2.45
N SER A 86 -4.38 -12.47 -2.49
CA SER A 86 -5.61 -13.19 -2.83
C SER A 86 -6.64 -13.07 -1.70
N PRO A 87 -7.95 -13.14 -1.99
CA PRO A 87 -8.97 -13.10 -0.95
C PRO A 87 -8.77 -14.12 0.18
N LYS A 88 -8.27 -15.32 -0.15
CA LYS A 88 -8.03 -16.41 0.79
C LYS A 88 -6.94 -16.13 1.83
N ASP A 89 -5.95 -15.32 1.45
CA ASP A 89 -4.79 -15.02 2.29
C ASP A 89 -4.93 -13.67 3.01
N LEU A 90 -6.04 -12.96 2.76
CA LEU A 90 -6.22 -11.57 3.18
C LEU A 90 -6.21 -11.41 4.70
N ASP A 91 -6.89 -12.30 5.43
CA ASP A 91 -6.99 -12.20 6.89
C ASP A 91 -5.61 -12.36 7.55
N GLN A 92 -4.85 -13.36 7.13
CA GLN A 92 -3.49 -13.59 7.65
C GLN A 92 -2.54 -12.45 7.23
N PHE A 93 -2.62 -12.00 5.98
CA PHE A 93 -1.86 -10.86 5.51
C PHE A 93 -2.18 -9.60 6.31
N TRP A 94 -3.46 -9.35 6.60
CA TRP A 94 -3.92 -8.16 7.31
C TRP A 94 -3.41 -8.12 8.75
N GLN A 95 -3.42 -9.25 9.45
CA GLN A 95 -2.83 -9.33 10.80
C GLN A 95 -1.36 -8.91 10.77
N ASN A 96 -0.55 -9.56 9.94
CA ASN A 96 0.88 -9.29 9.83
C ASN A 96 1.16 -7.85 9.33
N TYR A 97 0.34 -7.34 8.42
CA TYR A 97 0.40 -5.97 7.91
C TYR A 97 0.13 -4.95 9.02
N THR A 98 -0.95 -5.13 9.79
CA THR A 98 -1.26 -4.21 10.90
C THR A 98 -0.21 -4.23 11.99
N ASP A 99 0.45 -5.36 12.24
CA ASP A 99 1.52 -5.45 13.22
C ASP A 99 2.79 -4.75 12.75
N ALA A 100 3.17 -4.92 11.49
CA ALA A 100 4.25 -4.12 10.88
C ALA A 100 3.97 -2.61 10.99
N LEU A 101 2.73 -2.20 10.69
CA LEU A 101 2.28 -0.81 10.82
C LEU A 101 2.37 -0.29 12.26
N LYS A 102 1.85 -1.01 13.25
CA LYS A 102 1.90 -0.63 14.66
C LYS A 102 3.34 -0.48 15.16
N SER A 103 4.21 -1.43 14.78
CA SER A 103 5.62 -1.39 15.17
C SER A 103 6.39 -0.23 14.51
N GLY A 104 6.05 0.11 13.26
CA GLY A 104 6.71 1.15 12.49
C GLY A 104 6.24 2.57 12.80
N MET A 105 4.98 2.74 13.25
CA MET A 105 4.36 4.05 13.50
C MET A 105 4.26 4.40 15.00
N ALA A 106 5.30 4.09 15.76
CA ALA A 106 5.33 4.34 17.21
C ALA A 106 5.49 5.82 17.59
N GLY A 107 5.88 6.70 16.66
CA GLY A 107 6.19 8.12 16.90
C GLY A 107 4.98 9.05 17.02
N LEU A 108 3.75 8.53 16.98
CA LEU A 108 2.54 9.37 17.04
C LEU A 108 2.28 9.89 18.45
N ARG A 109 1.96 11.19 18.57
CA ARG A 109 1.56 11.80 19.85
C ARG A 109 0.29 11.13 20.36
N ARG A 110 0.29 10.77 21.65
CA ARG A 110 -0.89 10.19 22.32
C ARG A 110 -2.06 11.17 22.33
N LYS A 111 -3.27 10.65 22.15
CA LYS A 111 -4.51 11.42 22.28
C LYS A 111 -4.64 11.96 23.69
N ASP A 112 -4.85 13.28 23.83
CA ASP A 112 -5.10 13.91 25.12
C ASP A 112 -6.42 13.37 25.71
N LYS A 113 -6.37 12.85 26.94
CA LYS A 113 -7.59 12.45 27.66
C LYS A 113 -8.15 13.67 28.39
N LYS A 114 -9.31 14.16 27.97
CA LYS A 114 -10.03 15.21 28.72
C LYS A 114 -10.41 14.63 30.09
N LYS A 115 -9.96 15.27 31.18
CA LYS A 115 -10.38 14.91 32.55
C LYS A 115 -11.92 14.99 32.60
N GLN A 116 -12.58 13.86 32.85
CA GLN A 116 -13.98 13.90 33.30
C GLN A 116 -13.97 14.62 34.65
N ARG A 117 -14.75 15.70 34.76
CA ARG A 117 -15.07 16.30 36.05
C ARG A 117 -15.99 15.31 36.76
N LYS A 118 -15.56 14.82 37.93
CA LYS A 118 -16.43 14.13 38.89
C LYS A 118 -17.38 15.15 39.51
#